data_AF-R5PBK7-F1
#
_entry.id   AF-R5PBK7-F1
#
_cell.length_a   1.000
_cell.length_b   1.000
_cell.length_c   1.000
_cell.angle_alpha   90.00
_cell.angle_beta   90.00
_cell.angle_gamma   90.00
#
_symmetry.space_group_name_H-M   'P 1'
#
loop_
_entity.id
_entity.type
_entity.pdbx_description
1 polymer ?
#
loop_
_entity_poly.entity_id
_entity_poly.type
_entity_poly.pdbx_seq_one_letter_code
_entity_poly.pdbx_strand_id
1 'polypeptide(L)'
;MKKIFLSLLAVLGVCMLPSCSDMLESDSSRQLFDKDLNSKTDSVHFAFGIMQSMQQLADQYVLIGEMRGDLVKTTEYTDNNLRKLADFSADASNKYDSAYVYYRVINNCNYYIAHRDTTLMTGSTLVAMREYAAIKAFRAWAYLQLARTYGKVPFFTEPLTTISQINSSNYPELDINGIVAELAPDLEQYTGYKVPDYGTPDIGKTNWGESKKMLTIFCFIPVDVILGEMYLETEQFDKAASHYTTYLTKVATNNYKYVGNYSESFKEYNKQQALFVPSDMDLSGTHVTWFTNIFKNNAVYDYVSYIPMAVNSLRGTTSMLPEYFGNNYYGTDKNELQMDEIQIMPSKEYWAISDSCDYYYYRSVTGGLKQQYVGGIKWGDMRSSTSITLGTKADSTKQWIKKYNAANVMLYRTSTIYLHLAEAFNRLGHPDAAFAILKDGITEALLDTTRTYITDDTRNMLQTTYPFLSDENRSLFPAASSSIIDLGTNYGIHSHGSGVTGDGNYPGRSPYQLDTIVGMKMKKIADMYNVSVGATKADSINAMEDVLCDEYALELAFEGTRWYDLMRLARHKNKAGLYGADFGGRWLARKLMYKNPTKDLTDPNNWYLPFK
;
A
#
# COMPACT_ATOMS: atom_id res chain seq x y z
N MET A 1 -61.89 63.38 35.59
CA MET A 1 -60.98 62.34 36.11
C MET A 1 -60.45 61.50 34.96
N LYS A 2 -59.35 61.91 34.28
CA LYS A 2 -58.75 61.14 33.16
C LYS A 2 -57.38 61.66 32.66
N LYS A 3 -56.62 62.43 33.45
CA LYS A 3 -55.32 63.01 33.00
C LYS A 3 -54.16 62.94 34.01
N ILE A 4 -54.22 62.02 35.00
CA ILE A 4 -53.13 61.80 35.98
C ILE A 4 -52.63 60.33 36.00
N PHE A 5 -53.18 59.46 35.15
CA PHE A 5 -52.78 58.04 35.07
C PHE A 5 -51.76 57.71 33.97
N LEU A 6 -51.29 58.68 33.18
CA LEU A 6 -50.37 58.42 32.06
C LEU A 6 -48.91 58.86 32.30
N SER A 7 -48.58 59.41 33.47
CA SER A 7 -47.25 59.97 33.74
C SER A 7 -46.37 59.08 34.64
N LEU A 8 -46.91 58.00 35.20
CA LEU A 8 -46.18 57.04 36.05
C LEU A 8 -45.86 55.71 35.35
N LEU A 9 -46.30 55.54 34.09
CA LEU A 9 -46.04 54.35 33.26
C LEU A 9 -44.94 54.57 32.21
N ALA A 10 -44.39 55.79 32.11
CA ALA A 10 -43.31 56.11 31.16
C ALA A 10 -41.92 56.23 31.80
N VAL A 11 -41.79 56.03 33.12
CA VAL A 11 -40.51 56.10 33.86
C VAL A 11 -40.14 54.76 34.52
N LEU A 12 -40.97 53.72 34.36
CA LEU A 12 -40.75 52.37 34.89
C LEU A 12 -40.51 51.30 33.81
N GLY A 13 -40.24 51.72 32.57
CA GLY A 13 -40.02 50.84 31.42
C GLY A 13 -38.57 50.77 30.91
N VAL A 14 -37.58 51.23 31.68
CA VAL A 14 -36.16 51.29 31.23
C VAL A 14 -35.21 50.42 32.07
N CYS A 15 -35.66 49.77 33.14
CA CYS A 15 -34.74 49.05 34.04
C CYS A 15 -35.20 47.64 34.39
N MET A 16 -35.39 46.74 33.43
CA MET A 16 -35.28 45.27 33.62
C MET A 16 -35.08 44.56 32.27
N LEU A 17 -33.86 44.62 31.72
CA LEU A 17 -33.36 43.52 30.91
C LEU A 17 -32.30 42.82 31.77
N PRO A 18 -32.49 41.56 32.20
CA PRO A 18 -31.37 40.79 32.70
C PRO A 18 -30.32 40.72 31.59
N SER A 19 -29.10 41.07 31.96
CA SER A 19 -27.88 40.91 31.17
C SER A 19 -27.75 39.45 30.72
N CYS A 20 -28.25 39.13 29.52
CA CYS A 20 -27.84 37.94 28.80
C CYS A 20 -26.47 38.22 28.16
N SER A 21 -25.42 38.30 28.98
CA SER A 21 -24.04 38.19 28.51
C SER A 21 -23.73 36.77 28.00
N ASP A 22 -24.50 35.77 28.43
CA ASP A 22 -24.36 34.35 28.02
C ASP A 22 -25.03 33.98 26.70
N MET A 23 -25.73 34.91 26.03
CA MET A 23 -26.40 34.63 24.74
C MET A 23 -25.60 35.12 23.53
N LEU A 24 -24.40 35.66 23.75
CA LEU A 24 -23.44 36.02 22.71
C LEU A 24 -22.12 35.24 22.81
N GLU A 25 -21.93 34.45 23.85
CA GLU A 25 -20.98 33.34 23.83
C GLU A 25 -21.71 32.07 23.39
N SER A 26 -22.02 31.99 22.09
CA SER A 26 -22.17 30.67 21.50
C SER A 26 -20.76 30.08 21.43
N ASP A 27 -20.35 29.38 22.48
CA ASP A 27 -19.31 28.37 22.33
C ASP A 27 -19.78 27.46 21.21
N SER A 28 -19.14 27.58 20.06
CA SER A 28 -19.35 26.69 18.93
C SER A 28 -18.85 25.32 19.35
N SER A 29 -19.71 24.56 20.03
CA SER A 29 -19.50 23.17 20.45
C SER A 29 -19.29 22.19 19.28
N ARG A 30 -19.17 22.71 18.04
CA ARG A 30 -18.80 21.95 16.85
C ARG A 30 -17.31 22.04 16.48
N GLN A 31 -16.54 22.91 17.13
CA GLN A 31 -15.09 22.97 16.95
C GLN A 31 -14.42 22.81 18.32
N LEU A 32 -13.69 21.71 18.49
CA LEU A 32 -12.90 21.44 19.69
C LEU A 32 -11.63 22.31 19.62
N PHE A 33 -11.66 23.49 20.22
CA PHE A 33 -10.46 24.23 20.58
C PHE A 33 -10.16 23.96 22.06
N ASP A 34 -8.89 23.73 22.42
CA ASP A 34 -8.40 23.62 23.81
C ASP A 34 -9.09 22.57 24.70
N LYS A 35 -9.35 21.36 24.19
CA LYS A 35 -9.68 20.23 25.07
C LYS A 35 -8.41 19.56 25.60
N ASP A 36 -8.21 19.59 26.91
CA ASP A 36 -7.21 18.77 27.60
C ASP A 36 -7.42 17.28 27.28
N LEU A 37 -6.41 16.62 26.68
CA LEU A 37 -6.45 15.20 26.30
C LEU A 37 -6.06 14.27 27.47
N ASN A 38 -6.41 14.67 28.69
CA ASN A 38 -6.06 13.99 29.94
C ASN A 38 -6.95 12.77 30.22
N SER A 39 -8.03 12.57 29.46
CA SER A 39 -8.93 11.43 29.59
C SER A 39 -8.72 10.39 28.46
N LYS A 40 -8.96 9.11 28.78
CA LYS A 40 -8.85 8.01 27.81
C LYS A 40 -9.89 8.07 26.69
N THR A 41 -11.10 8.54 26.98
CA THR A 41 -12.17 8.62 25.97
C THR A 41 -11.87 9.69 24.94
N ASP A 42 -11.34 10.84 25.38
CA ASP A 42 -11.08 11.96 24.48
C ASP A 42 -9.94 11.69 23.50
N SER A 43 -8.93 10.91 23.91
CA SER A 43 -7.83 10.53 23.03
C SER A 43 -8.23 9.58 21.90
N VAL A 44 -9.15 8.65 22.18
CA VAL A 44 -9.67 7.72 21.16
C VAL A 44 -10.51 8.49 20.14
N HIS A 45 -11.33 9.45 20.58
CA HIS A 45 -12.07 10.33 19.67
C HIS A 45 -11.15 11.16 18.78
N PHE A 46 -10.03 11.66 19.34
CA PHE A 46 -9.04 12.39 18.54
C PHE A 46 -8.34 11.49 17.51
N ALA A 47 -7.96 10.26 17.88
CA ALA A 47 -7.40 9.28 16.95
C ALA A 47 -8.37 8.98 15.80
N PHE A 48 -9.67 8.85 16.07
CA PHE A 48 -10.69 8.71 15.02
C PHE A 48 -10.84 9.99 14.17
N GLY A 49 -10.66 11.18 14.73
CA GLY A 49 -10.62 12.44 13.97
C GLY A 49 -9.45 12.51 12.98
N ILE A 50 -8.28 11.98 13.36
CA ILE A 50 -7.13 11.81 12.45
C ILE A 50 -7.47 10.80 11.36
N MET A 51 -8.08 9.65 11.69
CA MET A 51 -8.52 8.67 10.68
C MET A 51 -9.54 9.26 9.70
N GLN A 52 -10.46 10.09 10.17
CA GLN A 52 -11.39 10.81 9.30
C GLN A 52 -10.64 11.77 8.35
N SER A 53 -9.57 12.39 8.82
CA SER A 53 -8.71 13.22 7.97
C SER A 53 -7.99 12.40 6.90
N MET A 54 -7.58 11.15 7.21
CA MET A 54 -7.02 10.19 6.26
C MET A 54 -8.04 9.78 5.18
N GLN A 55 -9.32 9.57 5.54
CA GLN A 55 -10.37 9.26 4.55
C GLN A 55 -10.48 10.31 3.44
N GLN A 56 -10.27 11.57 3.78
CA GLN A 56 -10.42 12.68 2.84
C GLN A 56 -9.24 12.83 1.86
N LEU A 57 -8.08 12.23 2.14
CA LEU A 57 -6.94 12.18 1.22
C LEU A 57 -6.86 10.86 0.44
N ALA A 58 -7.68 9.87 0.80
CA ALA A 58 -7.57 8.49 0.32
C ALA A 58 -7.69 8.39 -1.21
N ASP A 59 -8.65 9.09 -1.80
CA ASP A 59 -8.84 9.14 -3.25
C ASP A 59 -7.65 9.82 -3.94
N GLN A 60 -7.19 10.96 -3.42
CA GLN A 60 -6.05 11.69 -3.98
C GLN A 60 -4.77 10.83 -3.97
N TYR A 61 -4.51 10.11 -2.88
CA TYR A 61 -3.37 9.20 -2.76
C TYR A 61 -3.36 8.16 -3.90
N VAL A 62 -4.49 7.49 -4.11
CA VAL A 62 -4.61 6.45 -5.15
C VAL A 62 -4.53 7.06 -6.55
N LEU A 63 -5.26 8.14 -6.81
CA LEU A 63 -5.37 8.72 -8.15
C LEU A 63 -4.03 9.29 -8.63
N ILE A 64 -3.29 10.00 -7.78
CA ILE A 64 -1.95 10.48 -8.13
C ILE A 64 -1.00 9.29 -8.35
N GLY A 65 -1.04 8.29 -7.46
CA GLY A 65 -0.14 7.14 -7.49
C GLY A 65 -0.36 6.19 -8.68
N GLU A 66 -1.60 6.01 -9.13
CA GLU A 66 -1.90 5.11 -10.25
C GLU A 66 -1.91 5.85 -11.59
N MET A 67 -2.53 7.03 -11.69
CA MET A 67 -2.67 7.70 -13.00
C MET A 67 -1.32 8.06 -13.62
N ARG A 68 -0.34 8.39 -12.78
CA ARG A 68 1.05 8.69 -13.19
C ARG A 68 1.91 7.44 -13.37
N GLY A 69 1.45 6.27 -12.91
CA GLY A 69 2.10 4.97 -13.09
C GLY A 69 1.72 4.27 -14.40
N ASP A 70 2.45 3.24 -14.79
CA ASP A 70 2.34 2.55 -16.09
C ASP A 70 1.18 1.53 -16.22
N LEU A 71 0.43 1.26 -15.15
CA LEU A 71 -0.51 0.13 -15.11
C LEU A 71 -1.95 0.49 -15.50
N VAL A 72 -2.27 1.78 -15.59
CA VAL A 72 -3.62 2.25 -15.94
C VAL A 72 -3.63 3.11 -17.20
N LYS A 73 -4.77 3.13 -17.87
CA LYS A 73 -5.07 4.01 -19.00
C LYS A 73 -6.38 4.75 -18.78
N THR A 74 -6.50 5.88 -19.45
CA THR A 74 -7.74 6.63 -19.57
C THR A 74 -8.66 6.01 -20.62
N THR A 75 -9.95 6.25 -20.50
CA THR A 75 -11.04 5.88 -21.42
C THR A 75 -11.61 7.13 -22.10
N GLU A 76 -12.75 7.02 -22.79
CA GLU A 76 -13.51 8.18 -23.26
C GLU A 76 -14.24 8.92 -22.11
N TYR A 77 -14.56 8.22 -21.01
CA TYR A 77 -15.27 8.78 -19.85
C TYR A 77 -14.36 9.45 -18.82
N THR A 78 -13.04 9.26 -18.91
CA THR A 78 -12.10 9.85 -17.95
C THR A 78 -12.21 11.37 -17.92
N ASP A 79 -12.33 11.92 -16.72
CA ASP A 79 -12.36 13.38 -16.54
C ASP A 79 -11.01 14.04 -16.87
N ASN A 80 -11.06 15.32 -17.22
CA ASN A 80 -9.88 16.05 -17.70
C ASN A 80 -8.76 16.17 -16.66
N ASN A 81 -9.05 16.22 -15.35
CA ASN A 81 -8.02 16.31 -14.33
C ASN A 81 -7.24 14.99 -14.20
N LEU A 82 -7.92 13.83 -14.35
CA LEU A 82 -7.25 12.54 -14.42
C LEU A 82 -6.40 12.40 -15.68
N ARG A 83 -6.87 12.89 -16.84
CA ARG A 83 -6.08 12.90 -18.08
C ARG A 83 -4.79 13.71 -17.90
N LYS A 84 -4.89 14.89 -17.29
CA LYS A 84 -3.74 15.74 -16.97
C LYS A 84 -2.73 15.07 -16.02
N LEU A 85 -3.20 14.25 -15.08
CA LEU A 85 -2.29 13.44 -14.26
C LEU A 85 -1.59 12.37 -15.10
N ALA A 86 -2.32 11.69 -16.00
CA ALA A 86 -1.77 10.61 -16.81
C ALA A 86 -0.74 11.08 -17.85
N ASP A 87 -0.95 12.24 -18.49
CA ASP A 87 -0.04 12.80 -19.50
C ASP A 87 0.99 13.79 -18.92
N PHE A 88 1.06 13.92 -17.58
CA PHE A 88 1.98 14.80 -16.87
C PHE A 88 1.80 16.32 -17.16
N SER A 89 0.65 16.73 -17.68
CA SER A 89 0.30 18.14 -17.91
C SER A 89 -0.46 18.79 -16.74
N ALA A 90 -0.64 18.09 -15.62
CA ALA A 90 -1.27 18.62 -14.41
C ALA A 90 -0.57 19.89 -13.90
N ASP A 91 -1.39 20.89 -13.61
CA ASP A 91 -1.02 22.17 -13.01
C ASP A 91 -1.61 22.27 -11.58
N ALA A 92 -1.26 23.33 -10.85
CA ALA A 92 -1.70 23.54 -9.46
C ALA A 92 -3.21 23.81 -9.28
N SER A 93 -4.01 23.77 -10.36
CA SER A 93 -5.49 23.82 -10.31
C SER A 93 -6.14 22.45 -10.44
N ASN A 94 -5.35 21.37 -10.58
CA ASN A 94 -5.88 20.02 -10.70
C ASN A 94 -6.70 19.64 -9.46
N LYS A 95 -7.94 19.19 -9.68
CA LYS A 95 -8.89 18.83 -8.62
C LYS A 95 -8.33 17.79 -7.63
N TYR A 96 -7.47 16.89 -8.09
CA TYR A 96 -6.91 15.80 -7.28
C TYR A 96 -5.54 16.13 -6.71
N ASP A 97 -5.06 17.38 -6.85
CA ASP A 97 -3.77 17.83 -6.35
C ASP A 97 -3.98 18.86 -5.22
N SER A 98 -3.83 18.43 -3.97
CA SER A 98 -3.96 19.31 -2.82
C SER A 98 -2.96 18.92 -1.73
N ALA A 99 -1.96 19.76 -1.46
CA ALA A 99 -1.06 19.55 -0.32
C ALA A 99 -1.81 19.71 1.03
N TYR A 100 -2.88 20.52 1.03
CA TYR A 100 -3.68 20.83 2.23
C TYR A 100 -4.25 19.58 2.92
N VAL A 101 -4.69 18.56 2.16
CA VAL A 101 -5.30 17.37 2.76
C VAL A 101 -4.30 16.59 3.62
N TYR A 102 -3.02 16.57 3.23
CA TYR A 102 -1.93 15.96 4.00
C TYR A 102 -1.53 16.86 5.18
N TYR A 103 -1.40 18.17 4.98
CA TYR A 103 -1.07 19.10 6.07
C TYR A 103 -2.14 19.13 7.16
N ARG A 104 -3.42 18.90 6.82
CA ARG A 104 -4.45 18.74 7.84
C ARG A 104 -4.21 17.51 8.71
N VAL A 105 -3.82 16.37 8.12
CA VAL A 105 -3.45 15.18 8.90
C VAL A 105 -2.26 15.50 9.80
N ILE A 106 -1.23 16.13 9.25
CA ILE A 106 -0.03 16.53 10.00
C ILE A 106 -0.38 17.44 11.17
N ASN A 107 -1.18 18.49 10.95
CA ASN A 107 -1.55 19.44 11.99
C ASN A 107 -2.36 18.76 13.11
N ASN A 108 -3.29 17.88 12.73
CA ASN A 108 -4.05 17.09 13.72
C ASN A 108 -3.09 16.17 14.51
N CYS A 109 -2.13 15.53 13.86
CA CYS A 109 -1.12 14.73 14.56
C CYS A 109 -0.28 15.60 15.51
N ASN A 110 0.20 16.77 15.07
CA ASN A 110 0.98 17.69 15.88
C ASN A 110 0.19 18.15 17.11
N TYR A 111 -1.10 18.47 16.94
CA TYR A 111 -1.97 18.82 18.06
C TYR A 111 -2.09 17.68 19.07
N TYR A 112 -2.34 16.45 18.62
CA TYR A 112 -2.39 15.28 19.51
C TYR A 112 -1.07 15.08 20.24
N ILE A 113 0.05 15.12 19.52
CA ILE A 113 1.38 14.86 20.05
C ILE A 113 1.77 15.91 21.11
N ALA A 114 1.40 17.18 20.92
CA ALA A 114 1.72 18.26 21.83
C ALA A 114 0.90 18.22 23.14
N HIS A 115 -0.34 17.72 23.10
CA HIS A 115 -1.27 17.77 24.23
C HIS A 115 -1.51 16.41 24.91
N ARG A 116 -0.94 15.32 24.38
CA ARG A 116 -1.14 13.98 24.94
C ARG A 116 -0.29 13.77 26.19
N ASP A 117 -0.94 13.52 27.32
CA ASP A 117 -0.27 12.95 28.49
C ASP A 117 0.11 11.49 28.23
N THR A 118 1.41 11.24 28.08
CA THR A 118 1.99 9.91 27.81
C THR A 118 2.14 9.06 29.08
N THR A 119 1.89 9.62 30.27
CA THR A 119 1.99 8.91 31.56
C THR A 119 0.72 8.14 31.94
N LEU A 120 -0.36 8.28 31.15
CA LEU A 120 -1.65 7.63 31.39
C LEU A 120 -1.57 6.09 31.19
N MET A 121 -1.75 5.35 32.29
CA MET A 121 -1.78 3.88 32.33
C MET A 121 -3.21 3.32 32.45
N THR A 122 -3.49 2.16 31.82
CA THR A 122 -4.66 1.33 32.16
C THR A 122 -4.16 0.02 32.78
N GLY A 123 -4.24 -0.12 34.10
CA GLY A 123 -3.63 -1.25 34.80
C GLY A 123 -2.11 -1.21 34.68
N SER A 124 -1.48 -2.26 34.13
CA SER A 124 -0.03 -2.34 33.90
C SER A 124 0.42 -1.95 32.48
N THR A 125 -0.49 -1.59 31.57
CA THR A 125 -0.17 -1.29 30.16
C THR A 125 -0.27 0.21 29.84
N LEU A 126 0.78 0.75 29.21
CA LEU A 126 0.83 2.11 28.65
C LEU A 126 0.01 2.17 27.34
N VAL A 127 -1.32 2.23 27.46
CA VAL A 127 -2.22 2.33 26.30
C VAL A 127 -1.97 3.63 25.52
N ALA A 128 -1.71 4.74 26.23
CA ALA A 128 -1.43 6.03 25.62
C ALA A 128 -0.17 6.03 24.74
N MET A 129 0.85 5.25 25.09
CA MET A 129 2.10 5.19 24.31
C MET A 129 1.93 4.48 22.96
N ARG A 130 1.08 3.46 22.86
CA ARG A 130 0.78 2.79 21.58
C ARG A 130 0.06 3.74 20.62
N GLU A 131 -0.89 4.51 21.14
CA GLU A 131 -1.61 5.52 20.37
C GLU A 131 -0.66 6.62 19.92
N TYR A 132 0.16 7.14 20.85
CA TYR A 132 1.15 8.18 20.58
C TYR A 132 2.13 7.78 19.47
N ALA A 133 2.67 6.56 19.53
CA ALA A 133 3.55 6.01 18.49
C ALA A 133 2.82 5.88 17.14
N ALA A 134 1.58 5.40 17.12
CA ALA A 134 0.79 5.27 15.90
C ALA A 134 0.45 6.64 15.26
N ILE A 135 0.21 7.67 16.07
CA ILE A 135 -0.02 9.03 15.56
C ILE A 135 1.27 9.65 14.98
N LYS A 136 2.43 9.41 15.60
CA LYS A 136 3.72 9.79 14.99
C LYS A 136 3.93 9.08 13.64
N ALA A 137 3.55 7.80 13.53
CA ALA A 137 3.63 7.05 12.28
C ALA A 137 2.75 7.66 11.19
N PHE A 138 1.52 8.12 11.50
CA PHE A 138 0.69 8.84 10.53
C PHE A 138 1.30 10.17 10.08
N ARG A 139 1.89 10.93 11.00
CA ARG A 139 2.59 12.18 10.64
C ARG A 139 3.73 11.91 9.67
N ALA A 140 4.56 10.90 9.95
CA ALA A 140 5.65 10.52 9.07
C ALA A 140 5.16 10.03 7.70
N TRP A 141 4.11 9.22 7.68
CA TRP A 141 3.49 8.78 6.43
C TRP A 141 2.99 9.95 5.58
N ALA A 142 2.28 10.90 6.19
CA ALA A 142 1.74 12.07 5.49
C ALA A 142 2.85 12.95 4.91
N TYR A 143 3.92 13.19 5.68
CA TYR A 143 5.10 13.92 5.19
C TYR A 143 5.82 13.18 4.06
N LEU A 144 5.94 11.84 4.15
CA LEU A 144 6.54 11.05 3.09
C LEU A 144 5.74 11.14 1.79
N GLN A 145 4.40 11.04 1.85
CA GLN A 145 3.56 11.20 0.66
C GLN A 145 3.66 12.61 0.05
N LEU A 146 3.73 13.65 0.89
CA LEU A 146 3.95 15.02 0.44
C LEU A 146 5.28 15.16 -0.31
N ALA A 147 6.37 14.70 0.28
CA ALA A 147 7.70 14.79 -0.33
C ALA A 147 7.82 13.93 -1.61
N ARG A 148 7.14 12.77 -1.67
CA ARG A 148 7.01 11.97 -2.90
C ARG A 148 6.27 12.71 -4.01
N THR A 149 5.26 13.49 -3.65
CA THR A 149 4.39 14.19 -4.62
C THR A 149 5.04 15.47 -5.15
N TYR A 150 5.63 16.27 -4.27
CA TYR A 150 6.11 17.64 -4.56
C TYR A 150 7.63 17.81 -4.51
N GLY A 151 8.38 16.81 -4.05
CA GLY A 151 9.84 16.83 -3.97
C GLY A 151 10.36 17.52 -2.71
N LYS A 152 10.00 18.79 -2.50
CA LYS A 152 10.32 19.57 -1.30
C LYS A 152 9.06 20.20 -0.73
N VAL A 153 8.93 20.19 0.60
CA VAL A 153 7.75 20.70 1.29
C VAL A 153 8.09 21.39 2.61
N PRO A 154 7.35 22.44 3.01
CA PRO A 154 7.47 23.06 4.34
C PRO A 154 7.34 22.07 5.50
N PHE A 155 8.28 22.11 6.45
CA PHE A 155 8.31 21.19 7.58
C PHE A 155 8.07 21.90 8.92
N PHE A 156 7.15 21.34 9.72
CA PHE A 156 6.83 21.83 11.05
C PHE A 156 6.22 20.72 11.91
N THR A 157 6.59 20.70 13.19
CA THR A 157 6.11 19.69 14.15
C THR A 157 5.26 20.28 15.28
N GLU A 158 5.21 21.61 15.39
CA GLU A 158 4.26 22.28 16.29
C GLU A 158 2.83 22.31 15.71
N PRO A 159 1.81 22.36 16.58
CA PRO A 159 0.44 22.60 16.15
C PRO A 159 0.24 24.05 15.70
N LEU A 160 -0.35 24.23 14.52
CA LEU A 160 -0.78 25.51 13.99
C LEU A 160 -2.26 25.72 14.32
N THR A 161 -2.56 26.67 15.20
CA THR A 161 -3.92 26.94 15.68
C THR A 161 -4.51 28.24 15.13
N THR A 162 -3.68 29.10 14.52
CA THR A 162 -4.12 30.39 13.96
C THR A 162 -3.56 30.65 12.56
N ILE A 163 -4.32 31.40 11.75
CA ILE A 163 -3.91 31.82 10.40
C ILE A 163 -2.66 32.72 10.45
N SER A 164 -2.49 33.51 11.52
CA SER A 164 -1.32 34.38 11.70
C SER A 164 -0.02 33.59 11.82
N GLN A 165 -0.03 32.44 12.49
CA GLN A 165 1.14 31.56 12.58
C GLN A 165 1.54 31.04 11.19
N ILE A 166 0.56 30.64 10.38
CA ILE A 166 0.80 30.15 9.01
C ILE A 166 1.47 31.24 8.14
N ASN A 167 0.98 32.47 8.22
CA ASN A 167 1.47 33.58 7.37
C ASN A 167 2.80 34.20 7.84
N SER A 168 3.20 33.97 9.09
CA SER A 168 4.39 34.60 9.69
C SER A 168 5.58 33.65 9.80
N SER A 169 5.33 32.34 9.67
CA SER A 169 6.36 31.31 9.83
C SER A 169 7.10 31.04 8.53
N ASN A 170 8.42 31.22 8.54
CA ASN A 170 9.31 30.81 7.46
C ASN A 170 9.83 29.39 7.74
N TYR A 171 8.97 28.39 7.54
CA TYR A 171 9.33 26.98 7.77
C TYR A 171 10.35 26.49 6.74
N PRO A 172 11.34 25.68 7.16
CA PRO A 172 12.29 25.11 6.21
C PRO A 172 11.59 24.15 5.27
N GLU A 173 11.98 24.18 3.99
CA GLU A 173 11.53 23.19 3.02
C GLU A 173 12.48 21.99 3.02
N LEU A 174 11.94 20.80 3.28
CA LEU A 174 12.70 19.56 3.33
C LEU A 174 12.27 18.64 2.18
N ASP A 175 13.25 17.93 1.61
CA ASP A 175 13.00 16.80 0.71
C ASP A 175 12.83 15.50 1.49
N ILE A 176 12.65 14.37 0.79
CA ILE A 176 12.51 13.04 1.41
C ILE A 176 13.67 12.76 2.40
N ASN A 177 14.92 13.09 2.04
CA ASN A 177 16.07 12.84 2.93
C ASN A 177 15.97 13.68 4.20
N GLY A 178 15.63 14.96 4.08
CA GLY A 178 15.43 15.85 5.22
C GLY A 178 14.29 15.39 6.14
N ILE A 179 13.14 15.04 5.56
CA ILE A 179 11.98 14.53 6.31
C ILE A 179 12.34 13.27 7.11
N VAL A 180 13.06 12.33 6.48
CA VAL A 180 13.47 11.08 7.15
C VAL A 180 14.50 11.36 8.23
N ALA A 181 15.47 12.23 7.99
CA ALA A 181 16.47 12.61 8.98
C ALA A 181 15.86 13.25 10.24
N GLU A 182 14.78 14.04 10.09
CA GLU A 182 14.09 14.69 11.21
C GLU A 182 13.13 13.74 11.95
N LEU A 183 12.39 12.88 11.24
CA LEU A 183 11.30 12.09 11.84
C LEU A 183 11.71 10.67 12.27
N ALA A 184 12.65 10.03 11.57
CA ALA A 184 12.99 8.62 11.84
C ALA A 184 13.64 8.39 13.21
N PRO A 185 14.61 9.20 13.68
CA PRO A 185 15.26 8.98 14.98
C PRO A 185 14.29 9.02 16.18
N ASP A 186 13.27 9.86 16.11
CA ASP A 186 12.20 9.93 17.10
C ASP A 186 11.29 8.69 17.05
N LEU A 187 10.95 8.23 15.84
CA LEU A 187 10.14 7.03 15.64
C LEU A 187 10.85 5.74 16.08
N GLU A 188 12.17 5.64 15.92
CA GLU A 188 12.97 4.45 16.28
C GLU A 188 12.80 4.05 17.75
N GLN A 189 12.49 4.99 18.64
CA GLN A 189 12.24 4.73 20.06
C GLN A 189 11.03 3.81 20.31
N TYR A 190 10.15 3.69 19.31
CA TYR A 190 8.92 2.90 19.38
C TYR A 190 8.97 1.63 18.52
N THR A 191 10.15 1.22 18.06
CA THR A 191 10.32 -0.08 17.38
C THR A 191 9.81 -1.24 18.25
N GLY A 192 9.15 -2.21 17.62
CA GLY A 192 8.55 -3.36 18.32
C GLY A 192 7.20 -3.07 18.99
N TYR A 193 6.69 -1.83 18.94
CA TYR A 193 5.40 -1.51 19.53
C TYR A 193 4.25 -2.03 18.65
N LYS A 194 3.26 -2.63 19.31
CA LYS A 194 1.97 -2.96 18.67
C LYS A 194 1.13 -1.71 18.51
N VAL A 195 0.42 -1.62 17.39
CA VAL A 195 -0.58 -0.56 17.17
C VAL A 195 -1.76 -0.68 18.14
N PRO A 196 -2.53 0.40 18.37
CA PRO A 196 -3.76 0.34 19.15
C PRO A 196 -4.80 -0.60 18.53
N ASP A 197 -5.60 -1.22 19.38
CA ASP A 197 -6.75 -2.04 18.99
C ASP A 197 -7.96 -1.64 19.85
N TYR A 198 -8.99 -1.14 19.19
CA TYR A 198 -10.28 -0.76 19.79
C TYR A 198 -11.40 -1.72 19.37
N GLY A 199 -11.05 -2.91 18.89
CA GLY A 199 -11.97 -3.94 18.46
C GLY A 199 -12.47 -3.74 17.03
N THR A 200 -13.66 -4.26 16.77
CA THR A 200 -14.24 -4.39 15.43
C THR A 200 -15.62 -3.75 15.33
N PRO A 201 -15.72 -2.41 15.42
CA PRO A 201 -17.00 -1.70 15.33
C PRO A 201 -17.74 -1.98 14.01
N ASP A 202 -19.07 -2.09 14.11
CA ASP A 202 -19.98 -2.17 12.98
C ASP A 202 -20.18 -0.75 12.40
N ILE A 203 -19.86 -0.59 11.11
CA ILE A 203 -19.98 0.70 10.41
C ILE A 203 -21.23 0.78 9.52
N GLY A 204 -22.15 -0.17 9.70
CA GLY A 204 -23.45 -0.22 9.06
C GLY A 204 -23.50 -1.16 7.86
N LYS A 205 -24.53 -0.95 7.03
CA LYS A 205 -24.77 -1.74 5.83
C LYS A 205 -24.64 -0.87 4.59
N THR A 206 -24.16 -1.46 3.51
CA THR A 206 -24.26 -0.88 2.16
C THR A 206 -25.74 -0.69 1.80
N ASN A 207 -26.00 0.16 0.80
CA ASN A 207 -27.36 0.45 0.33
C ASN A 207 -28.10 -0.80 -0.19
N TRP A 208 -27.35 -1.84 -0.58
CA TRP A 208 -27.84 -3.14 -1.03
C TRP A 208 -27.73 -4.26 0.04
N GLY A 209 -27.46 -3.89 1.29
CA GLY A 209 -27.69 -4.74 2.46
C GLY A 209 -26.51 -5.54 3.01
N GLU A 210 -25.30 -5.41 2.46
CA GLU A 210 -24.12 -6.08 3.00
C GLU A 210 -23.57 -5.34 4.22
N SER A 211 -23.26 -6.07 5.29
CA SER A 211 -22.73 -5.49 6.52
C SER A 211 -21.22 -5.24 6.40
N LYS A 212 -20.77 -4.11 6.93
CA LYS A 212 -19.36 -3.75 6.95
C LYS A 212 -18.92 -3.43 8.38
N LYS A 213 -17.78 -3.98 8.75
CA LYS A 213 -17.10 -3.78 10.02
C LYS A 213 -15.73 -3.18 9.74
N MET A 214 -15.23 -2.44 10.72
CA MET A 214 -13.91 -1.83 10.69
C MET A 214 -13.02 -2.53 11.70
N LEU A 215 -11.93 -3.15 11.26
CA LEU A 215 -10.95 -3.75 12.16
C LEU A 215 -9.91 -2.68 12.53
N THR A 216 -10.07 -2.08 13.71
CA THR A 216 -9.30 -0.89 14.10
C THR A 216 -7.79 -1.12 14.20
N ILE A 217 -7.36 -2.35 14.47
CA ILE A 217 -5.94 -2.74 14.45
C ILE A 217 -5.26 -2.47 13.09
N PHE A 218 -6.00 -2.57 11.98
CA PHE A 218 -5.49 -2.28 10.64
C PHE A 218 -5.76 -0.84 10.20
N CYS A 219 -6.41 -0.02 11.02
CA CYS A 219 -6.61 1.38 10.71
C CYS A 219 -5.40 2.24 11.10
N PHE A 220 -4.33 1.64 11.62
CA PHE A 220 -3.08 2.30 11.98
C PHE A 220 -1.91 1.74 11.17
N ILE A 221 -0.83 2.52 11.05
CA ILE A 221 0.40 2.07 10.40
C ILE A 221 1.39 1.65 11.51
N PRO A 222 1.90 0.40 11.53
CA PRO A 222 2.94 0.01 12.47
C PRO A 222 4.21 0.84 12.29
N VAL A 223 4.86 1.22 13.40
CA VAL A 223 6.06 2.07 13.40
C VAL A 223 7.18 1.47 12.56
N ASP A 224 7.46 0.19 12.73
CA ASP A 224 8.49 -0.51 11.96
C ASP A 224 8.19 -0.59 10.45
N VAL A 225 6.91 -0.55 10.06
CA VAL A 225 6.53 -0.57 8.64
C VAL A 225 6.83 0.78 7.99
N ILE A 226 6.45 1.90 8.64
CA ILE A 226 6.75 3.23 8.11
C ILE A 226 8.25 3.55 8.18
N LEU A 227 8.96 3.15 9.24
CA LEU A 227 10.41 3.28 9.33
C LEU A 227 11.10 2.50 8.21
N GLY A 228 10.65 1.26 7.96
CA GLY A 228 11.15 0.45 6.85
C GLY A 228 11.02 1.18 5.51
N GLU A 229 9.87 1.81 5.26
CA GLU A 229 9.63 2.53 4.00
C GLU A 229 10.44 3.82 3.90
N MET A 230 10.52 4.60 4.98
CA MET A 230 11.34 5.82 5.05
C MET A 230 12.83 5.52 4.79
N TYR A 231 13.34 4.45 5.37
CA TYR A 231 14.72 4.03 5.15
C TYR A 231 14.95 3.45 3.76
N LEU A 232 13.96 2.76 3.21
CA LEU A 232 14.02 2.28 1.83
C LEU A 232 14.05 3.42 0.82
N GLU A 233 13.26 4.48 1.04
CA GLU A 233 13.23 5.70 0.22
C GLU A 233 14.51 6.53 0.25
N THR A 234 15.28 6.42 1.35
CA THR A 234 16.57 7.11 1.53
C THR A 234 17.76 6.19 1.32
N GLU A 235 17.53 4.98 0.79
CA GLU A 235 18.54 3.98 0.48
C GLU A 235 19.37 3.48 1.67
N GLN A 236 18.82 3.59 2.89
CA GLN A 236 19.34 2.97 4.10
C GLN A 236 18.80 1.53 4.18
N PHE A 237 19.18 0.70 3.20
CA PHE A 237 18.62 -0.65 3.00
C PHE A 237 18.84 -1.57 4.20
N ASP A 238 19.93 -1.39 4.93
CA ASP A 238 20.26 -2.15 6.13
C ASP A 238 19.23 -1.91 7.24
N LYS A 239 18.93 -0.64 7.51
CA LYS A 239 17.89 -0.24 8.48
C LYS A 239 16.50 -0.63 8.03
N ALA A 240 16.19 -0.46 6.74
CA ALA A 240 14.91 -0.85 6.18
C ALA A 240 14.63 -2.35 6.43
N ALA A 241 15.61 -3.21 6.10
CA ALA A 241 15.53 -4.63 6.34
C ALA A 241 15.42 -4.98 7.85
N SER A 242 16.14 -4.28 8.73
CA SER A 242 16.06 -4.48 10.18
C SER A 242 14.65 -4.19 10.73
N HIS A 243 14.02 -3.10 10.27
CA HIS A 243 12.66 -2.76 10.73
C HIS A 243 11.61 -3.71 10.19
N TYR A 244 11.65 -4.09 8.91
CA TYR A 244 10.75 -5.12 8.39
C TYR A 244 10.92 -6.48 9.08
N THR A 245 12.17 -6.85 9.41
CA THR A 245 12.45 -8.04 10.21
C THR A 245 11.83 -7.94 11.59
N THR A 246 11.99 -6.80 12.27
CA THR A 246 11.40 -6.55 13.59
C THR A 246 9.89 -6.62 13.56
N TYR A 247 9.25 -6.02 12.54
CA TYR A 247 7.81 -6.12 12.37
C TYR A 247 7.35 -7.58 12.25
N LEU A 248 7.94 -8.35 11.32
CA LEU A 248 7.50 -9.71 11.03
C LEU A 248 7.79 -10.71 12.17
N THR A 249 8.86 -10.50 12.93
CA THR A 249 9.26 -11.37 14.04
C THR A 249 8.56 -11.01 15.36
N LYS A 250 8.43 -9.72 15.69
CA LYS A 250 7.99 -9.26 17.03
C LYS A 250 6.62 -8.60 17.07
N VAL A 251 6.21 -7.88 16.01
CA VAL A 251 5.00 -7.03 16.03
C VAL A 251 3.80 -7.74 15.40
N ALA A 252 3.98 -8.27 14.19
CA ALA A 252 2.96 -8.94 13.42
C ALA A 252 2.46 -10.18 14.16
N THR A 253 1.13 -10.34 14.23
CA THR A 253 0.52 -11.53 14.82
C THR A 253 0.60 -12.71 13.85
N ASN A 254 0.47 -13.93 14.36
CA ASN A 254 0.67 -15.16 13.57
C ASN A 254 -0.25 -15.28 12.34
N ASN A 255 -1.42 -14.63 12.33
CA ASN A 255 -2.32 -14.68 11.18
C ASN A 255 -1.99 -13.65 10.10
N TYR A 256 -1.11 -12.67 10.36
CA TYR A 256 -0.87 -11.52 9.46
C TYR A 256 0.61 -11.35 9.05
N LYS A 257 1.50 -12.27 9.47
CA LYS A 257 2.93 -12.22 9.14
C LYS A 257 3.33 -13.05 7.92
N TYR A 258 2.43 -13.88 7.40
CA TYR A 258 2.69 -14.77 6.29
C TYR A 258 2.05 -14.25 5.01
N VAL A 259 2.78 -14.36 3.91
CA VAL A 259 2.20 -14.34 2.57
C VAL A 259 1.43 -15.64 2.39
N GLY A 260 0.11 -15.51 2.21
CA GLY A 260 -0.79 -16.65 2.08
C GLY A 260 -0.67 -17.35 0.72
N ASN A 261 -1.29 -18.51 0.59
CA ASN A 261 -1.49 -19.16 -0.70
C ASN A 261 -2.91 -18.88 -1.21
N TYR A 262 -3.05 -18.42 -2.46
CA TYR A 262 -4.34 -18.06 -3.04
C TYR A 262 -4.85 -19.11 -4.04
N SER A 263 -6.17 -19.21 -4.10
CA SER A 263 -6.92 -20.04 -5.03
C SER A 263 -6.95 -19.41 -6.42
N GLU A 264 -6.64 -20.23 -7.42
CA GLU A 264 -6.70 -19.89 -8.83
C GLU A 264 -8.06 -20.26 -9.42
N SER A 265 -8.50 -19.51 -10.42
CA SER A 265 -9.71 -19.83 -11.18
C SER A 265 -9.33 -20.43 -12.54
N PHE A 266 -9.54 -21.74 -12.69
CA PHE A 266 -9.34 -22.45 -13.97
C PHE A 266 -10.62 -22.55 -14.80
N LYS A 267 -11.77 -22.20 -14.22
CA LYS A 267 -13.06 -22.07 -14.94
C LYS A 267 -13.09 -20.70 -15.63
N GLU A 268 -13.91 -20.53 -16.67
CA GLU A 268 -14.09 -19.36 -17.57
C GLU A 268 -14.29 -17.97 -16.90
N TYR A 269 -14.06 -17.83 -15.60
CA TYR A 269 -14.11 -16.57 -14.88
C TYR A 269 -13.14 -15.56 -15.51
N ASN A 270 -13.70 -14.70 -16.36
CA ASN A 270 -13.07 -13.56 -17.01
C ASN A 270 -12.11 -13.85 -18.19
N LYS A 271 -12.05 -15.05 -18.76
CA LYS A 271 -11.40 -15.27 -20.08
C LYS A 271 -12.47 -15.60 -21.12
N GLN A 272 -12.37 -15.00 -22.31
CA GLN A 272 -13.36 -15.16 -23.40
C GLN A 272 -13.51 -16.61 -23.88
N GLN A 273 -12.55 -17.49 -23.55
CA GLN A 273 -12.56 -18.91 -23.85
C GLN A 273 -12.02 -19.69 -22.64
N ALA A 274 -12.51 -20.92 -22.45
CA ALA A 274 -11.99 -21.84 -21.47
C ALA A 274 -10.47 -22.04 -21.68
N LEU A 275 -9.71 -21.97 -20.58
CA LEU A 275 -8.27 -22.26 -20.64
C LEU A 275 -8.07 -23.72 -21.03
N PHE A 276 -7.13 -23.97 -21.96
CA PHE A 276 -6.66 -25.32 -22.23
C PHE A 276 -5.97 -25.86 -20.98
N VAL A 277 -6.59 -26.85 -20.32
CA VAL A 277 -6.04 -27.53 -19.15
C VAL A 277 -5.22 -28.75 -19.60
N PRO A 278 -3.90 -28.81 -19.30
CA PRO A 278 -3.09 -29.98 -19.60
C PRO A 278 -3.65 -31.25 -18.96
N SER A 279 -3.65 -32.36 -19.71
CA SER A 279 -4.24 -33.63 -19.25
C SER A 279 -3.51 -34.25 -18.05
N ASP A 280 -2.26 -33.85 -17.82
CA ASP A 280 -1.45 -34.28 -16.69
C ASP A 280 -1.48 -33.29 -15.51
N MET A 281 -2.23 -32.19 -15.60
CA MET A 281 -2.33 -31.22 -14.51
C MET A 281 -3.07 -31.81 -13.32
N ASP A 282 -2.47 -31.70 -12.13
CA ASP A 282 -3.14 -32.04 -10.88
C ASP A 282 -4.10 -30.94 -10.43
N LEU A 283 -5.39 -31.16 -10.69
CA LEU A 283 -6.47 -30.27 -10.27
C LEU A 283 -6.86 -30.44 -8.81
N SER A 284 -6.26 -31.39 -8.07
CA SER A 284 -6.54 -31.59 -6.64
C SER A 284 -5.77 -30.65 -5.70
N GLY A 285 -4.86 -29.84 -6.26
CA GLY A 285 -3.83 -29.10 -5.50
C GLY A 285 -4.18 -27.68 -5.04
N THR A 286 -5.41 -27.20 -5.17
CA THR A 286 -5.73 -25.78 -4.95
C THR A 286 -7.00 -25.71 -4.09
N HIS A 287 -7.05 -24.97 -2.97
CA HIS A 287 -7.56 -23.60 -2.90
C HIS A 287 -7.76 -23.22 -1.41
N VAL A 288 -7.14 -22.14 -0.91
CA VAL A 288 -7.39 -21.65 0.46
C VAL A 288 -8.38 -20.48 0.47
N THR A 289 -8.11 -19.46 -0.35
CA THR A 289 -8.89 -18.21 -0.41
C THR A 289 -8.65 -17.56 -1.78
N TRP A 290 -9.65 -16.94 -2.40
CA TRP A 290 -9.44 -16.23 -3.68
C TRP A 290 -8.65 -14.95 -3.44
N PHE A 291 -7.70 -14.61 -4.31
CA PHE A 291 -6.92 -13.36 -4.19
C PHE A 291 -7.82 -12.12 -4.04
N THR A 292 -8.95 -12.07 -4.74
CA THR A 292 -9.92 -10.96 -4.61
C THR A 292 -10.63 -10.86 -3.27
N ASN A 293 -10.60 -11.89 -2.42
CA ASN A 293 -11.20 -11.81 -1.09
C ASN A 293 -10.47 -10.82 -0.19
N ILE A 294 -9.23 -10.46 -0.51
CA ILE A 294 -8.50 -9.35 0.12
C ILE A 294 -9.33 -8.07 -0.01
N PHE A 295 -9.99 -7.82 -1.14
CA PHE A 295 -10.64 -6.53 -1.43
C PHE A 295 -12.15 -6.49 -1.12
N LYS A 296 -12.64 -7.42 -0.31
CA LYS A 296 -14.07 -7.52 0.09
C LYS A 296 -14.35 -6.82 1.41
N ASN A 297 -15.63 -6.54 1.66
CA ASN A 297 -16.08 -6.09 2.97
C ASN A 297 -15.70 -7.13 4.04
N ASN A 298 -15.16 -6.67 5.18
CA ASN A 298 -14.74 -7.52 6.31
C ASN A 298 -13.58 -8.48 6.00
N ALA A 299 -12.78 -8.25 4.95
CA ALA A 299 -11.58 -9.02 4.71
C ALA A 299 -10.56 -8.89 5.86
N VAL A 300 -9.83 -9.98 6.12
CA VAL A 300 -8.85 -10.08 7.21
C VAL A 300 -7.53 -10.72 6.77
N TYR A 301 -7.35 -10.98 5.48
CA TYR A 301 -6.17 -11.64 4.93
C TYR A 301 -5.21 -10.61 4.37
N ASP A 302 -3.92 -10.76 4.66
CA ASP A 302 -2.84 -9.96 4.06
C ASP A 302 -2.95 -8.45 4.32
N TYR A 303 -3.68 -8.06 5.36
CA TYR A 303 -3.84 -6.67 5.78
C TYR A 303 -2.79 -6.30 6.83
N VAL A 304 -2.17 -5.13 6.63
CA VAL A 304 -1.34 -4.48 7.65
C VAL A 304 -1.91 -3.12 8.00
N SER A 305 -2.26 -2.32 7.00
CA SER A 305 -2.91 -1.03 7.20
C SER A 305 -3.82 -0.64 6.04
N TYR A 306 -4.98 -0.07 6.35
CA TYR A 306 -5.92 0.46 5.36
C TYR A 306 -6.71 1.64 5.90
N ILE A 307 -7.23 2.47 4.99
CA ILE A 307 -8.18 3.54 5.28
C ILE A 307 -9.60 2.99 5.05
N PRO A 308 -10.41 2.80 6.09
CA PRO A 308 -11.79 2.37 5.96
C PRO A 308 -12.63 3.50 5.37
N MET A 309 -13.39 3.24 4.30
CA MET A 309 -14.36 4.21 3.78
C MET A 309 -15.78 3.88 4.22
N ALA A 310 -16.64 4.89 4.33
CA ALA A 310 -18.02 4.69 4.76
C ALA A 310 -18.82 3.86 3.73
N VAL A 311 -19.84 3.16 4.22
CA VAL A 311 -20.77 2.35 3.39
C VAL A 311 -21.72 3.21 2.55
N ASN A 312 -21.97 4.46 2.97
CA ASN A 312 -22.72 5.48 2.24
C ASN A 312 -22.51 6.86 2.91
N SER A 313 -23.03 7.91 2.27
CA SER A 313 -22.90 9.30 2.72
C SER A 313 -23.58 9.61 4.05
N LEU A 314 -24.57 8.81 4.47
CA LEU A 314 -25.23 8.96 5.78
C LEU A 314 -24.36 8.44 6.93
N ARG A 315 -23.39 7.57 6.63
CA ARG A 315 -22.51 6.94 7.62
C ARG A 315 -21.12 7.58 7.71
N GLY A 316 -20.74 8.41 6.74
CA GLY A 316 -19.46 9.14 6.76
C GLY A 316 -18.94 9.46 5.36
N THR A 317 -17.63 9.64 5.26
CA THR A 317 -16.93 9.97 4.02
C THR A 317 -16.91 8.79 3.04
N THR A 318 -17.39 9.01 1.83
CA THR A 318 -17.40 8.05 0.72
C THR A 318 -16.23 8.29 -0.23
N SER A 319 -15.82 7.24 -0.95
CA SER A 319 -14.75 7.29 -1.96
C SER A 319 -15.33 7.34 -3.38
N MET A 320 -14.66 8.01 -4.30
CA MET A 320 -14.97 7.97 -5.74
C MET A 320 -14.29 6.78 -6.44
N LEU A 321 -13.32 6.13 -5.80
CA LEU A 321 -12.50 5.06 -6.41
C LEU A 321 -13.32 3.88 -6.94
N PRO A 322 -14.33 3.33 -6.23
CA PRO A 322 -15.12 2.24 -6.78
C PRO A 322 -15.69 2.60 -8.15
N GLU A 323 -16.28 3.78 -8.26
CA GLU A 323 -16.93 4.30 -9.46
C GLU A 323 -15.92 4.51 -10.60
N TYR A 324 -14.75 5.08 -10.31
CA TYR A 324 -13.72 5.36 -11.32
C TYR A 324 -13.13 4.08 -11.92
N PHE A 325 -13.08 3.01 -11.13
CA PHE A 325 -12.69 1.66 -11.57
C PHE A 325 -13.89 0.82 -12.08
N GLY A 326 -15.07 1.43 -12.19
CA GLY A 326 -16.28 0.89 -12.82
C GLY A 326 -17.18 0.03 -11.91
N ASN A 327 -17.04 0.14 -10.59
CA ASN A 327 -17.85 -0.59 -9.62
C ASN A 327 -18.87 0.32 -8.93
N ASN A 328 -20.15 -0.03 -9.01
CA ASN A 328 -21.26 0.69 -8.41
C ASN A 328 -21.46 0.31 -6.92
N TYR A 329 -20.41 0.49 -6.10
CA TYR A 329 -20.43 0.07 -4.69
C TYR A 329 -21.55 0.75 -3.88
N TYR A 330 -21.82 2.02 -4.18
CA TYR A 330 -22.81 2.86 -3.49
C TYR A 330 -24.23 2.78 -4.10
N GLY A 331 -24.43 1.94 -5.13
CA GLY A 331 -25.74 1.68 -5.74
C GLY A 331 -26.72 0.97 -4.82
N THR A 332 -27.96 0.76 -5.28
CA THR A 332 -29.05 0.18 -4.46
C THR A 332 -29.34 -1.30 -4.77
N ASP A 333 -28.98 -1.79 -5.96
CA ASP A 333 -29.17 -3.20 -6.35
C ASP A 333 -27.83 -3.96 -6.34
N LYS A 334 -27.80 -5.07 -5.58
CA LYS A 334 -26.68 -6.01 -5.53
C LYS A 334 -26.39 -6.69 -6.88
N ASN A 335 -27.31 -6.64 -7.84
CA ASN A 335 -27.15 -7.24 -9.16
C ASN A 335 -26.59 -6.26 -10.20
N GLU A 336 -26.50 -4.97 -9.87
CA GLU A 336 -26.05 -3.89 -10.77
C GLU A 336 -24.80 -3.19 -10.22
N LEU A 337 -23.85 -3.99 -9.71
CA LEU A 337 -22.61 -3.51 -9.10
C LEU A 337 -21.51 -3.12 -10.11
N GLN A 338 -21.78 -3.20 -11.42
CA GLN A 338 -20.83 -2.87 -12.48
C GLN A 338 -21.38 -1.72 -13.34
N MET A 339 -20.49 -0.82 -13.75
CA MET A 339 -20.82 0.39 -14.50
C MET A 339 -20.24 0.35 -15.90
N ASP A 340 -20.97 0.92 -16.86
CA ASP A 340 -20.50 1.02 -18.24
C ASP A 340 -19.51 2.19 -18.45
N GLU A 341 -19.69 3.29 -17.72
CA GLU A 341 -18.90 4.51 -17.82
C GLU A 341 -17.63 4.44 -16.94
N ILE A 342 -16.68 3.61 -17.35
CA ILE A 342 -15.44 3.36 -16.59
C ILE A 342 -14.44 4.48 -16.86
N GLN A 343 -13.91 5.15 -15.83
CA GLN A 343 -12.91 6.21 -16.00
C GLN A 343 -11.48 5.69 -16.09
N ILE A 344 -11.14 4.62 -15.38
CA ILE A 344 -9.78 4.10 -15.27
C ILE A 344 -9.80 2.60 -15.57
N MET A 345 -8.97 2.18 -16.52
CA MET A 345 -8.85 0.78 -16.94
C MET A 345 -7.40 0.29 -16.89
N PRO A 346 -7.15 -1.03 -16.85
CA PRO A 346 -5.82 -1.58 -17.03
C PRO A 346 -5.18 -1.13 -18.36
N SER A 347 -3.90 -0.76 -18.30
CA SER A 347 -3.10 -0.40 -19.49
C SER A 347 -2.68 -1.65 -20.28
N LYS A 348 -2.17 -1.45 -21.49
CA LYS A 348 -1.59 -2.56 -22.28
C LYS A 348 -0.29 -3.06 -21.66
N GLU A 349 0.41 -2.22 -20.90
CA GLU A 349 1.64 -2.52 -20.17
C GLU A 349 1.37 -3.48 -19.01
N TYR A 350 0.29 -3.27 -18.26
CA TYR A 350 -0.16 -4.21 -17.23
C TYR A 350 -0.42 -5.60 -17.85
N TRP A 351 -1.19 -5.65 -18.95
CA TRP A 351 -1.46 -6.90 -19.65
C TRP A 351 -0.19 -7.54 -20.21
N ALA A 352 0.74 -6.76 -20.76
CA ALA A 352 2.01 -7.27 -21.26
C ALA A 352 2.86 -7.92 -20.16
N ILE A 353 2.84 -7.39 -18.93
CA ILE A 353 3.51 -8.01 -17.78
C ILE A 353 2.78 -9.30 -17.40
N SER A 354 1.46 -9.23 -17.19
CA SER A 354 0.62 -10.38 -16.85
C SER A 354 0.78 -11.53 -17.85
N ASP A 355 0.68 -11.25 -19.15
CA ASP A 355 0.75 -12.26 -20.21
C ASP A 355 2.16 -12.84 -20.40
N SER A 356 3.19 -12.16 -19.90
CA SER A 356 4.57 -12.65 -19.96
C SER A 356 4.88 -13.74 -18.93
N CYS A 357 4.05 -13.87 -17.89
CA CYS A 357 4.24 -14.83 -16.81
C CYS A 357 3.94 -16.28 -17.25
N ASP A 358 4.67 -17.20 -16.63
CA ASP A 358 4.41 -18.64 -16.73
C ASP A 358 3.61 -19.10 -15.52
N TYR A 359 2.64 -20.00 -15.77
CA TYR A 359 1.93 -20.68 -14.71
C TYR A 359 2.51 -22.08 -14.53
N TYR A 360 2.88 -22.42 -13.29
CA TYR A 360 3.48 -23.69 -12.91
C TYR A 360 2.50 -24.55 -12.10
N TYR A 361 2.40 -25.82 -12.45
CA TYR A 361 1.40 -26.73 -11.87
C TYR A 361 1.99 -28.10 -11.51
N TYR A 362 1.45 -28.76 -10.48
CA TYR A 362 1.82 -30.14 -10.15
C TYR A 362 1.33 -31.11 -11.22
N ARG A 363 2.14 -32.12 -11.56
CA ARG A 363 1.80 -33.12 -12.58
C ARG A 363 1.34 -34.43 -11.95
N SER A 364 0.26 -35.00 -12.46
CA SER A 364 -0.19 -36.35 -12.16
C SER A 364 0.63 -37.36 -12.96
N VAL A 365 1.66 -37.94 -12.33
CA VAL A 365 2.56 -38.93 -12.94
C VAL A 365 2.28 -40.32 -12.37
N THR A 366 2.05 -41.31 -13.24
CA THR A 366 1.81 -42.71 -12.84
C THR A 366 3.02 -43.26 -12.08
N GLY A 367 2.78 -43.77 -10.86
CA GLY A 367 3.83 -44.38 -10.03
C GLY A 367 4.76 -43.40 -9.31
N GLY A 368 4.55 -42.09 -9.45
CA GLY A 368 5.31 -41.05 -8.75
C GLY A 368 4.44 -40.23 -7.80
N LEU A 369 5.08 -39.56 -6.84
CA LEU A 369 4.40 -38.55 -6.01
C LEU A 369 4.24 -37.28 -6.83
N LYS A 370 3.00 -36.80 -7.01
CA LYS A 370 2.67 -35.64 -7.87
C LYS A 370 3.47 -34.38 -7.52
N GLN A 371 3.80 -34.22 -6.24
CA GLN A 371 4.57 -33.12 -5.67
C GLN A 371 6.01 -33.02 -6.22
N GLN A 372 6.54 -34.09 -6.81
CA GLN A 372 7.90 -34.14 -7.37
C GLN A 372 7.99 -33.52 -8.77
N TYR A 373 6.85 -33.43 -9.47
CA TYR A 373 6.84 -33.09 -10.88
C TYR A 373 6.06 -31.80 -11.10
N VAL A 374 6.74 -30.79 -11.65
CA VAL A 374 6.13 -29.49 -11.97
C VAL A 374 6.15 -29.30 -13.49
N GLY A 375 4.99 -28.97 -14.05
CA GLY A 375 4.82 -28.55 -15.44
C GLY A 375 4.69 -27.04 -15.54
N GLY A 376 4.82 -26.50 -16.75
CA GLY A 376 4.67 -25.06 -17.01
C GLY A 376 3.79 -24.81 -18.22
N ILE A 377 2.97 -23.78 -18.17
CA ILE A 377 2.10 -23.34 -19.26
C ILE A 377 2.03 -21.81 -19.34
N LYS A 378 1.98 -21.28 -20.57
CA LYS A 378 1.91 -19.84 -20.86
C LYS A 378 0.48 -19.31 -20.70
N TRP A 379 -0.06 -19.30 -19.48
CA TRP A 379 -1.37 -18.74 -19.18
C TRP A 379 -1.36 -17.27 -18.75
N GLY A 380 -0.17 -16.73 -18.48
CA GLY A 380 0.00 -15.45 -17.81
C GLY A 380 -0.29 -15.54 -16.30
N ASP A 381 -0.27 -14.39 -15.65
CA ASP A 381 -0.48 -14.25 -14.21
C ASP A 381 -1.97 -14.37 -13.84
N MET A 382 -2.31 -15.30 -12.95
CA MET A 382 -3.69 -15.59 -12.53
C MET A 382 -4.28 -14.57 -11.54
N ARG A 383 -3.51 -13.63 -10.99
CA ARG A 383 -4.09 -12.51 -10.23
C ARG A 383 -4.93 -11.61 -11.13
N SER A 384 -4.57 -11.48 -12.40
CA SER A 384 -5.33 -10.70 -13.38
C SER A 384 -6.74 -11.25 -13.60
N SER A 385 -6.88 -12.58 -13.67
CA SER A 385 -8.16 -13.25 -13.93
C SER A 385 -9.14 -13.11 -12.76
N THR A 386 -8.61 -12.92 -11.54
CA THR A 386 -9.44 -12.69 -10.36
C THR A 386 -9.69 -11.19 -10.17
N SER A 387 -8.67 -10.35 -10.27
CA SER A 387 -8.70 -8.90 -9.95
C SER A 387 -9.44 -8.05 -10.99
N ILE A 388 -9.64 -8.54 -12.21
CA ILE A 388 -10.30 -7.81 -13.29
C ILE A 388 -11.48 -8.63 -13.82
N THR A 389 -12.68 -8.04 -13.94
CA THR A 389 -13.78 -8.63 -14.74
C THR A 389 -13.73 -8.10 -16.17
N LEU A 390 -13.93 -8.97 -17.16
CA LEU A 390 -14.13 -8.58 -18.56
C LEU A 390 -15.63 -8.57 -18.93
N GLY A 391 -16.03 -7.66 -19.83
CA GLY A 391 -17.39 -7.58 -20.38
C GLY A 391 -17.87 -8.88 -21.03
N THR A 392 -19.09 -9.32 -20.68
CA THR A 392 -19.72 -10.54 -21.22
C THR A 392 -20.63 -10.19 -22.40
N LYS A 393 -20.08 -9.91 -23.59
CA LYS A 393 -20.66 -10.03 -24.97
C LYS A 393 -19.93 -9.11 -25.97
N ALA A 394 -19.46 -9.70 -27.07
CA ALA A 394 -18.96 -9.14 -28.35
C ALA A 394 -17.89 -8.03 -28.37
N ASP A 395 -17.61 -7.28 -27.30
CA ASP A 395 -16.45 -6.41 -27.22
C ASP A 395 -15.75 -6.49 -25.84
N SER A 396 -14.47 -6.89 -25.82
CA SER A 396 -13.61 -6.92 -24.62
C SER A 396 -13.20 -5.52 -24.12
N THR A 397 -13.96 -4.49 -24.47
CA THR A 397 -13.65 -3.08 -24.21
C THR A 397 -13.90 -2.73 -22.75
N LYS A 398 -14.79 -3.43 -22.04
CA LYS A 398 -15.12 -3.16 -20.64
C LYS A 398 -14.30 -4.04 -19.69
N GLN A 399 -13.52 -3.41 -18.83
CA GLN A 399 -12.62 -4.06 -17.86
C GLN A 399 -12.80 -3.40 -16.49
N TRP A 400 -13.35 -4.13 -15.53
CA TRP A 400 -13.64 -3.64 -14.18
C TRP A 400 -12.58 -4.11 -13.19
N ILE A 401 -11.91 -3.18 -12.52
CA ILE A 401 -10.89 -3.49 -11.50
C ILE A 401 -11.60 -3.67 -10.15
N LYS A 402 -11.43 -4.84 -9.53
CA LYS A 402 -12.17 -5.23 -8.30
C LYS A 402 -11.53 -4.78 -6.99
N LYS A 403 -10.36 -4.13 -7.02
CA LYS A 403 -9.59 -3.81 -5.80
C LYS A 403 -10.29 -2.81 -4.86
N TYR A 404 -11.27 -2.07 -5.37
CA TYR A 404 -12.07 -1.11 -4.60
C TYR A 404 -13.53 -1.56 -4.38
N ASN A 405 -13.83 -2.86 -4.50
CA ASN A 405 -15.18 -3.40 -4.27
C ASN A 405 -15.71 -3.20 -2.85
N ALA A 406 -14.84 -2.90 -1.88
CA ALA A 406 -15.23 -2.54 -0.52
C ALA A 406 -15.06 -1.04 -0.22
N ALA A 407 -14.70 -0.23 -1.22
CA ALA A 407 -14.27 1.17 -1.10
C ALA A 407 -13.09 1.43 -0.16
N ASN A 408 -12.50 0.42 0.50
CA ASN A 408 -11.35 0.60 1.37
C ASN A 408 -10.10 0.92 0.54
N VAL A 409 -9.22 1.78 1.07
CA VAL A 409 -7.94 2.11 0.45
C VAL A 409 -6.83 1.42 1.22
N MET A 410 -6.11 0.51 0.56
CA MET A 410 -4.98 -0.20 1.16
C MET A 410 -3.77 0.74 1.27
N LEU A 411 -3.10 0.73 2.42
CA LEU A 411 -1.82 1.42 2.60
C LEU A 411 -0.67 0.42 2.59
N TYR A 412 -0.79 -0.66 3.37
CA TYR A 412 0.20 -1.73 3.39
C TYR A 412 -0.48 -3.09 3.51
N ARG A 413 0.05 -4.05 2.76
CA ARG A 413 -0.22 -5.47 2.89
C ARG A 413 1.01 -6.21 3.39
N THR A 414 0.85 -7.45 3.80
CA THR A 414 1.99 -8.30 4.16
C THR A 414 2.89 -8.51 2.94
N SER A 415 2.29 -8.68 1.75
CA SER A 415 3.02 -8.66 0.46
C SER A 415 3.84 -7.38 0.24
N THR A 416 3.32 -6.20 0.60
CA THR A 416 4.06 -4.92 0.46
C THR A 416 5.36 -4.97 1.25
N ILE A 417 5.30 -5.45 2.49
CA ILE A 417 6.45 -5.54 3.40
C ILE A 417 7.51 -6.50 2.86
N TYR A 418 7.10 -7.69 2.42
CA TYR A 418 8.05 -8.67 1.88
C TYR A 418 8.68 -8.21 0.57
N LEU A 419 7.93 -7.52 -0.31
CA LEU A 419 8.52 -6.96 -1.54
C LEU A 419 9.52 -5.84 -1.22
N HIS A 420 9.20 -4.95 -0.29
CA HIS A 420 10.12 -3.91 0.19
C HIS A 420 11.37 -4.51 0.84
N LEU A 421 11.22 -5.58 1.61
CA LEU A 421 12.33 -6.35 2.17
C LEU A 421 13.18 -7.02 1.07
N ALA A 422 12.54 -7.58 0.04
CA ALA A 422 13.25 -8.17 -1.10
C ALA A 422 14.06 -7.11 -1.85
N GLU A 423 13.53 -5.90 -2.03
CA GLU A 423 14.28 -4.78 -2.60
C GLU A 423 15.48 -4.40 -1.75
N ALA A 424 15.30 -4.27 -0.42
CA ALA A 424 16.39 -3.99 0.50
C ALA A 424 17.49 -5.07 0.44
N PHE A 425 17.13 -6.36 0.51
CA PHE A 425 18.08 -7.47 0.38
C PHE A 425 18.81 -7.48 -0.96
N ASN A 426 18.10 -7.23 -2.05
CA ASN A 426 18.72 -7.13 -3.37
C ASN A 426 19.80 -6.03 -3.39
N ARG A 427 19.49 -4.85 -2.86
CA ARG A 427 20.41 -3.70 -2.81
C ARG A 427 21.55 -3.87 -1.81
N LEU A 428 21.38 -4.69 -0.78
CA LEU A 428 22.44 -5.16 0.11
C LEU A 428 23.35 -6.23 -0.54
N GLY A 429 23.04 -6.64 -1.77
CA GLY A 429 23.84 -7.60 -2.52
C GLY A 429 23.41 -9.06 -2.33
N HIS A 430 22.15 -9.30 -1.95
CA HIS A 430 21.56 -10.64 -1.82
C HIS A 430 20.39 -10.81 -2.80
N PRO A 431 20.65 -10.85 -4.13
CA PRO A 431 19.60 -11.08 -5.12
C PRO A 431 18.97 -12.46 -4.97
N ASP A 432 19.71 -13.44 -4.44
CA ASP A 432 19.21 -14.77 -4.07
C ASP A 432 18.17 -14.70 -2.94
N ALA A 433 18.41 -13.89 -1.90
CA ALA A 433 17.43 -13.67 -0.83
C ALA A 433 16.17 -12.95 -1.34
N ALA A 434 16.34 -11.96 -2.21
CA ALA A 434 15.24 -11.26 -2.85
C ALA A 434 14.38 -12.21 -3.70
N PHE A 435 15.03 -13.07 -4.49
CA PHE A 435 14.36 -14.08 -5.28
C PHE A 435 13.70 -15.15 -4.42
N ALA A 436 14.30 -15.52 -3.28
CA ALA A 436 13.70 -16.45 -2.33
C ALA A 436 12.32 -15.99 -1.86
N ILE A 437 12.16 -14.69 -1.57
CA ILE A 437 10.87 -14.09 -1.19
C ILE A 437 9.80 -14.26 -2.29
N LEU A 438 10.20 -14.23 -3.57
CA LEU A 438 9.29 -14.46 -4.69
C LEU A 438 9.02 -15.95 -4.91
N LYS A 439 10.05 -16.78 -4.79
CA LYS A 439 10.04 -18.20 -5.15
C LYS A 439 9.45 -19.08 -4.05
N ASP A 440 10.12 -19.13 -2.91
CA ASP A 440 9.83 -20.07 -1.80
C ASP A 440 9.14 -19.39 -0.62
N GLY A 441 9.33 -18.07 -0.46
CA GLY A 441 9.05 -17.34 0.78
C GLY A 441 10.17 -17.53 1.81
N ILE A 442 10.22 -16.68 2.85
CA ILE A 442 11.17 -16.84 3.95
C ILE A 442 10.64 -17.94 4.88
N THR A 443 11.26 -19.11 4.84
CA THR A 443 10.96 -20.28 5.67
C THR A 443 12.24 -21.01 6.08
N GLU A 444 12.17 -21.87 7.09
CA GLU A 444 13.30 -22.71 7.51
C GLU A 444 13.86 -23.59 6.38
N ALA A 445 13.07 -23.84 5.32
CA ALA A 445 13.51 -24.56 4.14
C ALA A 445 14.70 -23.89 3.45
N LEU A 446 14.86 -22.56 3.60
CA LEU A 446 16.00 -21.81 3.06
C LEU A 446 17.34 -22.16 3.74
N LEU A 447 17.35 -22.97 4.80
CA LEU A 447 18.58 -23.44 5.44
C LEU A 447 19.09 -24.76 4.85
N ASP A 448 18.27 -25.44 4.05
CA ASP A 448 18.66 -26.66 3.35
C ASP A 448 19.69 -26.35 2.26
N THR A 449 20.92 -26.85 2.44
CA THR A 449 22.05 -26.63 1.55
C THR A 449 21.86 -27.22 0.15
N THR A 450 20.87 -28.09 -0.06
CA THR A 450 20.54 -28.62 -1.39
C THR A 450 19.80 -27.60 -2.27
N ARG A 451 19.27 -26.51 -1.68
CA ARG A 451 18.82 -25.31 -2.43
C ARG A 451 20.04 -24.50 -2.86
N THR A 452 20.61 -24.87 -4.00
CA THR A 452 21.89 -24.32 -4.49
C THR A 452 21.84 -22.86 -4.90
N TYR A 453 20.65 -22.30 -5.18
CA TYR A 453 20.50 -20.89 -5.55
C TYR A 453 20.65 -19.93 -4.35
N ILE A 454 20.54 -20.43 -3.11
CA ILE A 454 20.75 -19.65 -1.89
C ILE A 454 22.21 -19.79 -1.46
N THR A 455 22.90 -18.66 -1.34
CA THR A 455 24.30 -18.61 -0.90
C THR A 455 24.44 -18.82 0.61
N ASP A 456 25.61 -19.30 1.04
CA ASP A 456 25.93 -19.45 2.47
C ASP A 456 25.91 -18.11 3.21
N ASP A 457 26.32 -17.04 2.53
CA ASP A 457 26.27 -15.66 3.02
C ASP A 457 24.82 -15.24 3.34
N THR A 458 23.89 -15.49 2.42
CA THR A 458 22.45 -15.25 2.63
C THR A 458 21.89 -16.10 3.78
N ARG A 459 22.26 -17.39 3.89
CA ARG A 459 21.82 -18.22 5.04
C ARG A 459 22.34 -17.69 6.37
N ASN A 460 23.59 -17.23 6.40
CA ASN A 460 24.16 -16.62 7.61
C ASN A 460 23.42 -15.32 7.95
N MET A 461 23.23 -14.44 6.97
CA MET A 461 22.50 -13.18 7.12
C MET A 461 21.09 -13.39 7.71
N LEU A 462 20.33 -14.37 7.23
CA LEU A 462 18.98 -14.69 7.72
C LEU A 462 18.96 -15.32 9.13
N GLN A 463 20.10 -15.79 9.63
CA GLN A 463 20.23 -16.34 10.98
C GLN A 463 20.79 -15.32 11.98
N THR A 464 21.63 -14.39 11.52
CA THR A 464 22.40 -13.49 12.41
C THR A 464 21.96 -12.03 12.26
N THR A 465 22.14 -11.43 11.07
CA THR A 465 21.87 -10.00 10.82
C THR A 465 20.38 -9.67 10.81
N TYR A 466 19.60 -10.45 10.07
CA TYR A 466 18.14 -10.32 9.98
C TYR A 466 17.55 -11.65 10.44
N PRO A 467 17.39 -11.86 11.76
CA PRO A 467 17.34 -13.19 12.38
C PRO A 467 15.99 -13.89 12.22
N PHE A 468 15.41 -13.92 11.02
CA PHE A 468 14.21 -14.67 10.67
C PHE A 468 14.36 -16.16 11.01
N LEU A 469 15.54 -16.74 10.68
CA LEU A 469 15.79 -18.18 10.74
C LEU A 469 16.79 -18.58 11.85
N SER A 470 17.03 -17.64 12.78
CA SER A 470 17.74 -17.90 14.04
C SER A 470 17.03 -18.96 14.88
N ASP A 471 17.72 -19.55 15.86
CA ASP A 471 17.12 -20.56 16.75
C ASP A 471 15.88 -20.04 17.50
N GLU A 472 15.83 -18.74 17.81
CA GLU A 472 14.69 -18.09 18.47
C GLU A 472 13.47 -17.96 17.54
N ASN A 473 13.68 -17.49 16.31
CA ASN A 473 12.59 -17.12 15.41
C ASN A 473 12.24 -18.17 14.36
N ARG A 474 13.08 -19.18 14.11
CA ARG A 474 12.87 -20.17 13.04
C ARG A 474 11.50 -20.83 13.10
N SER A 475 11.01 -21.14 14.31
CA SER A 475 9.68 -21.73 14.51
C SER A 475 8.52 -20.83 14.08
N LEU A 476 8.75 -19.52 13.94
CA LEU A 476 7.80 -18.55 13.40
C LEU A 476 7.75 -18.59 11.88
N PHE A 477 8.66 -19.29 11.19
CA PHE A 477 8.71 -19.37 9.72
C PHE A 477 8.88 -20.82 9.28
N PRO A 478 7.93 -21.71 9.62
CA PRO A 478 8.02 -23.12 9.28
C PRO A 478 8.01 -23.34 7.77
N ALA A 479 8.64 -24.41 7.31
CA ALA A 479 8.50 -24.87 5.94
C ALA A 479 7.13 -25.53 5.76
N ALA A 480 6.63 -25.56 4.52
CA ALA A 480 5.43 -26.32 4.21
C ALA A 480 5.64 -27.81 4.52
N SER A 481 4.85 -28.34 5.45
CA SER A 481 4.94 -29.71 5.97
C SER A 481 4.30 -30.75 5.05
N SER A 482 3.40 -30.32 4.15
CA SER A 482 2.74 -31.19 3.19
C SER A 482 2.40 -30.47 1.87
N SER A 483 1.87 -31.20 0.89
CA SER A 483 1.30 -30.61 -0.33
C SER A 483 -0.05 -29.93 -0.14
N ILE A 484 -0.58 -29.95 1.09
CA ILE A 484 -1.83 -29.32 1.48
C ILE A 484 -1.50 -28.24 2.53
N ILE A 485 -2.02 -27.04 2.25
CA ILE A 485 -2.31 -25.92 3.15
C ILE A 485 -1.62 -25.96 4.51
N ASP A 486 -0.58 -25.13 4.68
CA ASP A 486 -0.13 -24.67 5.98
C ASP A 486 -0.40 -23.17 6.11
N LEU A 487 -1.48 -22.81 6.83
CA LEU A 487 -1.80 -21.40 7.15
C LEU A 487 -0.70 -20.71 7.97
N GLY A 488 0.26 -21.49 8.48
CA GLY A 488 1.44 -21.03 9.19
C GLY A 488 2.68 -20.82 8.31
N THR A 489 2.60 -21.07 7.01
CA THR A 489 3.76 -21.01 6.09
C THR A 489 3.75 -19.71 5.30
N ASN A 490 4.92 -19.08 5.22
CA ASN A 490 5.15 -17.93 4.37
C ASN A 490 5.47 -18.39 2.94
N TYR A 491 4.50 -18.31 2.02
CA TYR A 491 4.69 -18.73 0.64
C TYR A 491 5.40 -17.65 -0.19
N GLY A 492 6.02 -18.06 -1.31
CA GLY A 492 6.60 -17.11 -2.25
C GLY A 492 5.53 -16.29 -2.96
N ILE A 493 5.67 -14.96 -3.01
CA ILE A 493 4.64 -14.05 -3.53
C ILE A 493 4.27 -14.36 -4.98
N HIS A 494 5.23 -14.78 -5.80
CA HIS A 494 4.98 -15.09 -7.21
C HIS A 494 3.99 -16.25 -7.40
N SER A 495 3.82 -17.11 -6.38
CA SER A 495 2.83 -18.19 -6.42
C SER A 495 1.38 -17.70 -6.53
N HIS A 496 1.08 -16.48 -6.07
CA HIS A 496 -0.27 -15.90 -6.15
C HIS A 496 -0.82 -15.84 -7.58
N GLY A 497 0.08 -15.62 -8.56
CA GLY A 497 -0.23 -15.54 -9.97
C GLY A 497 0.25 -16.73 -10.79
N SER A 498 1.34 -17.38 -10.37
CA SER A 498 2.09 -18.35 -11.17
C SER A 498 2.06 -19.78 -10.62
N GLY A 499 1.29 -20.06 -9.57
CA GLY A 499 1.13 -21.41 -9.01
C GLY A 499 2.39 -21.92 -8.30
N VAL A 500 2.92 -23.07 -8.70
CA VAL A 500 3.98 -23.80 -7.97
C VAL A 500 5.39 -23.22 -8.26
N THR A 501 5.69 -22.06 -7.68
CA THR A 501 7.00 -21.40 -7.77
C THR A 501 8.03 -21.99 -6.79
N GLY A 502 7.56 -22.44 -5.63
CA GLY A 502 8.40 -23.00 -4.57
C GLY A 502 8.81 -24.46 -4.81
N ASP A 503 10.00 -24.83 -4.32
CA ASP A 503 10.53 -26.19 -4.45
C ASP A 503 9.93 -27.17 -3.43
N GLY A 504 9.34 -26.66 -2.35
CA GLY A 504 8.83 -27.50 -1.26
C GLY A 504 9.90 -28.49 -0.79
N ASN A 505 9.55 -29.77 -0.66
CA ASN A 505 10.50 -30.81 -0.23
C ASN A 505 11.38 -31.37 -1.35
N TYR A 506 11.33 -30.80 -2.57
CA TYR A 506 12.11 -31.27 -3.72
C TYR A 506 12.90 -30.12 -4.35
N PRO A 507 14.06 -29.76 -3.78
CA PRO A 507 14.95 -28.71 -4.27
C PRO A 507 15.24 -28.85 -5.77
N GLY A 508 15.11 -27.74 -6.50
CA GLY A 508 15.30 -27.69 -7.95
C GLY A 508 14.11 -28.16 -8.80
N ARG A 509 12.96 -28.54 -8.22
CA ARG A 509 11.80 -29.01 -9.00
C ARG A 509 11.13 -27.92 -9.83
N SER A 510 11.09 -26.68 -9.34
CA SER A 510 10.27 -25.64 -9.97
C SER A 510 11.00 -25.07 -11.19
N PRO A 511 10.34 -24.82 -12.32
CA PRO A 511 10.97 -24.12 -13.44
C PRO A 511 11.26 -22.64 -13.15
N TYR A 512 10.72 -22.07 -12.06
CA TYR A 512 10.97 -20.68 -11.62
C TYR A 512 12.34 -20.57 -10.93
N GLN A 513 13.40 -20.49 -11.73
CA GLN A 513 14.79 -20.54 -11.28
C GLN A 513 15.49 -19.18 -11.39
N LEU A 514 16.30 -18.83 -10.39
CA LEU A 514 16.96 -17.51 -10.26
C LEU A 514 17.72 -17.14 -11.52
N ASP A 515 18.67 -17.97 -11.95
CA ASP A 515 19.54 -17.71 -13.09
C ASP A 515 18.75 -17.54 -14.39
N THR A 516 17.68 -18.31 -14.56
CA THR A 516 16.80 -18.22 -15.72
C THR A 516 16.03 -16.90 -15.74
N ILE A 517 15.36 -16.56 -14.64
CA ILE A 517 14.51 -15.36 -14.56
C ILE A 517 15.33 -14.09 -14.61
N VAL A 518 16.41 -14.00 -13.82
CA VAL A 518 17.33 -12.86 -13.81
C VAL A 518 18.08 -12.74 -15.13
N GLY A 519 18.57 -13.86 -15.69
CA GLY A 519 19.26 -13.87 -16.98
C GLY A 519 18.39 -13.39 -18.15
N MET A 520 17.10 -13.78 -18.18
CA MET A 520 16.14 -13.24 -19.15
C MET A 520 15.97 -11.73 -19.00
N LYS A 521 15.95 -11.22 -17.76
CA LYS A 521 15.81 -9.78 -17.50
C LYS A 521 17.06 -9.00 -17.89
N MET A 522 18.24 -9.53 -17.61
CA MET A 522 19.53 -8.98 -18.06
C MET A 522 19.57 -8.83 -19.58
N LYS A 523 19.17 -9.88 -20.31
CA LYS A 523 19.06 -9.82 -21.78
C LYS A 523 18.06 -8.75 -22.24
N LYS A 524 16.89 -8.69 -21.62
CA LYS A 524 15.88 -7.65 -21.93
C LYS A 524 16.42 -6.24 -21.71
N ILE A 525 17.20 -6.01 -20.66
CA ILE A 525 17.83 -4.69 -20.39
C ILE A 525 18.86 -4.36 -21.47
N ALA A 526 19.73 -5.32 -21.81
CA ALA A 526 20.73 -5.15 -22.86
C ALA A 526 20.09 -4.75 -24.20
N ASP A 527 19.06 -5.50 -24.63
CA ASP A 527 18.36 -5.30 -25.89
C ASP A 527 17.55 -3.99 -25.89
N MET A 528 16.86 -3.69 -24.78
CA MET A 528 15.94 -2.55 -24.71
C MET A 528 16.66 -1.19 -24.61
N TYR A 529 17.78 -1.14 -23.90
CA TYR A 529 18.52 0.11 -23.66
C TYR A 529 19.80 0.20 -24.48
N ASN A 530 20.12 -0.82 -25.27
CA ASN A 530 21.35 -0.92 -26.06
C ASN A 530 22.60 -0.71 -25.19
N VAL A 531 22.66 -1.43 -24.06
CA VAL A 531 23.75 -1.36 -23.07
C VAL A 531 24.45 -2.71 -22.98
N SER A 532 25.73 -2.71 -22.63
CA SER A 532 26.46 -3.95 -22.37
C SER A 532 26.12 -4.43 -20.96
N VAL A 533 25.41 -5.55 -20.87
CA VAL A 533 25.09 -6.23 -19.60
C VAL A 533 26.04 -7.42 -19.45
N GLY A 534 26.86 -7.40 -18.42
CA GLY A 534 27.79 -8.48 -18.09
C GLY A 534 27.14 -9.59 -17.26
N ALA A 535 27.96 -10.47 -16.68
CA ALA A 535 27.53 -11.43 -15.64
C ALA A 535 28.06 -11.00 -14.26
N THR A 536 28.06 -9.69 -13.97
CA THR A 536 28.53 -9.18 -12.69
C THR A 536 27.42 -9.17 -11.64
N LYS A 537 27.80 -9.16 -10.36
CA LYS A 537 26.85 -9.02 -9.25
C LYS A 537 26.00 -7.74 -9.38
N ALA A 538 26.57 -6.65 -9.88
CA ALA A 538 25.84 -5.40 -10.09
C ALA A 538 24.77 -5.53 -11.20
N ASP A 539 25.08 -6.23 -12.29
CA ASP A 539 24.11 -6.53 -13.35
C ASP A 539 22.96 -7.39 -12.81
N SER A 540 23.28 -8.41 -12.02
CA SER A 540 22.28 -9.27 -11.37
C SER A 540 21.38 -8.49 -10.41
N ILE A 541 21.95 -7.57 -9.61
CA ILE A 541 21.17 -6.71 -8.70
C ILE A 541 20.21 -5.81 -9.50
N ASN A 542 20.69 -5.18 -10.59
CA ASN A 542 19.84 -4.31 -11.40
C ASN A 542 18.71 -5.09 -12.10
N ALA A 543 19.01 -6.29 -12.60
CA ALA A 543 18.04 -7.17 -13.22
C ALA A 543 17.03 -7.74 -12.23
N MET A 544 17.47 -8.13 -11.03
CA MET A 544 16.58 -8.56 -9.95
C MET A 544 15.67 -7.43 -9.49
N GLU A 545 16.14 -6.18 -9.48
CA GLU A 545 15.30 -5.01 -9.21
C GLU A 545 14.20 -4.81 -10.27
N ASP A 546 14.49 -5.13 -11.55
CA ASP A 546 13.47 -5.15 -12.60
C ASP A 546 12.48 -6.32 -12.44
N VAL A 547 12.94 -7.48 -11.94
CA VAL A 547 12.05 -8.59 -11.56
C VAL A 547 11.11 -8.17 -10.43
N LEU A 548 11.62 -7.50 -9.40
CA LEU A 548 10.81 -6.95 -8.31
C LEU A 548 9.85 -5.86 -8.83
N CYS A 549 10.28 -5.01 -9.77
CA CYS A 549 9.41 -4.04 -10.41
C CYS A 549 8.24 -4.68 -11.16
N ASP A 550 8.46 -5.82 -11.81
CA ASP A 550 7.42 -6.59 -12.48
C ASP A 550 6.49 -7.23 -11.43
N GLU A 551 7.03 -7.74 -10.32
CA GLU A 551 6.21 -8.30 -9.23
C GLU A 551 5.36 -7.23 -8.51
N TYR A 552 5.89 -6.04 -8.26
CA TYR A 552 5.11 -4.88 -7.79
C TYR A 552 3.93 -4.59 -8.71
N ALA A 553 4.13 -4.73 -10.03
CA ALA A 553 3.09 -4.48 -11.02
C ALA A 553 1.97 -5.52 -11.02
N LEU A 554 2.27 -6.75 -10.61
CA LEU A 554 1.30 -7.84 -10.57
C LEU A 554 0.58 -7.88 -9.22
N GLU A 555 1.34 -7.78 -8.14
CA GLU A 555 0.84 -7.90 -6.78
C GLU A 555 0.09 -6.64 -6.35
N LEU A 556 0.72 -5.46 -6.47
CA LEU A 556 0.22 -4.18 -5.95
C LEU A 556 -0.53 -3.33 -6.99
N ALA A 557 -0.80 -3.87 -8.18
CA ALA A 557 -1.47 -3.14 -9.27
C ALA A 557 -2.71 -2.40 -8.79
N PHE A 558 -2.90 -1.13 -9.14
CA PHE A 558 -4.11 -0.36 -8.81
C PHE A 558 -4.30 -0.03 -7.33
N GLU A 559 -3.27 -0.13 -6.47
CA GLU A 559 -3.42 0.13 -5.02
C GLU A 559 -2.97 1.54 -4.60
N GLY A 560 -2.42 2.36 -5.50
CA GLY A 560 -2.04 3.75 -5.23
C GLY A 560 -0.54 3.98 -5.06
N THR A 561 0.31 2.96 -5.18
CA THR A 561 1.76 3.10 -4.94
C THR A 561 2.59 3.20 -6.22
N ARG A 562 2.03 2.82 -7.38
CA ARG A 562 2.84 2.45 -8.54
C ARG A 562 3.78 3.55 -9.03
N TRP A 563 3.31 4.79 -9.12
CA TRP A 563 4.15 5.91 -9.52
C TRP A 563 5.31 6.14 -8.55
N TYR A 564 5.05 6.04 -7.24
CA TYR A 564 6.08 6.23 -6.21
C TYR A 564 7.12 5.10 -6.23
N ASP A 565 6.68 3.86 -6.47
CA ASP A 565 7.59 2.71 -6.66
C ASP A 565 8.51 2.92 -7.87
N LEU A 566 7.94 3.33 -9.00
CA LEU A 566 8.71 3.63 -10.22
C LEU A 566 9.71 4.77 -9.99
N MET A 567 9.31 5.84 -9.30
CA MET A 567 10.21 6.94 -8.96
C MET A 567 11.36 6.50 -8.06
N ARG A 568 11.06 5.71 -7.02
CA ARG A 568 12.05 5.19 -6.07
C ARG A 568 13.08 4.30 -6.77
N LEU A 569 12.62 3.32 -7.55
CA LEU A 569 13.50 2.46 -8.34
C LEU A 569 14.33 3.24 -9.37
N ALA A 570 13.74 4.26 -10.01
CA ALA A 570 14.48 5.13 -10.92
C ALA A 570 15.59 5.92 -10.19
N ARG A 571 15.34 6.44 -8.99
CA ARG A 571 16.39 7.08 -8.16
C ARG A 571 17.52 6.10 -7.84
N HIS A 572 17.18 4.89 -7.40
CA HIS A 572 18.17 3.86 -7.06
C HIS A 572 19.05 3.50 -8.26
N LYS A 573 18.44 3.35 -9.44
CA LYS A 573 19.14 3.07 -10.70
C LYS A 573 20.05 4.22 -11.12
N ASN A 574 19.60 5.47 -11.00
CA ASN A 574 20.44 6.65 -11.28
C ASN A 574 21.66 6.68 -10.35
N LYS A 575 21.46 6.53 -9.04
CA LYS A 575 22.57 6.57 -8.07
C LYS A 575 23.52 5.38 -8.21
N ALA A 576 23.02 4.21 -8.60
CA ALA A 576 23.87 3.06 -8.91
C ALA A 576 24.79 3.32 -10.11
N GLY A 577 24.35 4.12 -11.09
CA GLY A 577 25.15 4.56 -12.23
C GLY A 577 25.61 3.45 -13.19
N LEU A 578 25.09 2.23 -13.05
CA LEU A 578 25.63 1.02 -13.70
C LEU A 578 25.69 1.13 -15.23
N TYR A 579 24.66 1.71 -15.86
CA TYR A 579 24.58 1.90 -17.31
C TYR A 579 24.49 3.38 -17.71
N GLY A 580 25.08 4.26 -16.89
CA GLY A 580 25.02 5.71 -17.00
C GLY A 580 24.28 6.38 -15.84
N ALA A 581 24.65 7.62 -15.52
CA ALA A 581 24.10 8.37 -14.38
C ALA A 581 22.59 8.69 -14.52
N ASP A 582 22.06 8.67 -15.74
CA ASP A 582 20.65 8.95 -16.08
C ASP A 582 19.83 7.67 -16.34
N PHE A 583 20.41 6.48 -16.12
CA PHE A 583 19.81 5.23 -16.56
C PHE A 583 18.42 5.00 -15.97
N GLY A 584 18.21 5.32 -14.70
CA GLY A 584 16.90 5.24 -14.04
C GLY A 584 15.86 6.18 -14.66
N GLY A 585 16.26 7.38 -15.07
CA GLY A 585 15.38 8.30 -15.81
C GLY A 585 14.99 7.76 -17.18
N ARG A 586 15.96 7.25 -17.95
CA ARG A 586 15.69 6.56 -19.23
C ARG A 586 14.79 5.34 -19.06
N TRP A 587 15.00 4.58 -17.99
CA TRP A 587 14.19 3.41 -17.63
C TRP A 587 12.75 3.80 -17.32
N LEU A 588 12.55 4.85 -16.52
CA LEU A 588 11.23 5.36 -16.16
C LEU A 588 10.48 5.90 -17.40
N ALA A 589 11.15 6.75 -18.18
CA ALA A 589 10.60 7.30 -19.40
C ALA A 589 10.18 6.20 -20.40
N ARG A 590 10.96 5.12 -20.49
CA ARG A 590 10.63 3.97 -21.34
C ARG A 590 9.37 3.24 -20.88
N LYS A 591 9.20 3.02 -19.57
CA LYS A 591 7.98 2.38 -19.03
C LYS A 591 6.73 3.21 -19.27
N LEU A 592 6.84 4.54 -19.23
CA LEU A 592 5.70 5.46 -19.37
C LEU A 592 5.49 6.00 -20.78
N MET A 593 6.32 5.58 -21.75
CA MET A 593 6.29 6.08 -23.12
C MET A 593 4.91 5.99 -23.77
N TYR A 594 4.13 4.95 -23.47
CA TYR A 594 2.79 4.78 -24.05
C TYR A 594 1.78 5.85 -23.65
N LYS A 595 2.01 6.56 -22.53
CA LYS A 595 1.17 7.66 -22.09
C LYS A 595 1.41 8.93 -22.89
N ASN A 596 2.48 9.00 -23.69
CA ASN A 596 2.94 10.20 -24.37
C ASN A 596 3.05 11.38 -23.39
N PRO A 597 3.87 11.26 -22.32
CA PRO A 597 3.99 12.31 -21.32
C PRO A 597 4.42 13.62 -21.98
N THR A 598 3.79 14.72 -21.56
CA THR A 598 4.06 16.08 -22.06
C THR A 598 5.39 16.63 -21.57
N LYS A 599 5.97 16.03 -20.51
CA LYS A 599 7.27 16.36 -19.95
C LYS A 599 8.26 15.23 -20.20
N ASP A 600 9.55 15.59 -20.32
CA ASP A 600 10.63 14.61 -20.45
C ASP A 600 10.90 13.94 -19.08
N LEU A 601 10.47 12.68 -18.96
CA LEU A 601 10.63 11.91 -17.73
C LEU A 601 12.05 11.36 -17.52
N THR A 602 12.99 11.60 -18.44
CA THR A 602 14.40 11.31 -18.18
C THR A 602 15.01 12.29 -17.15
N ASP A 603 14.42 13.48 -17.01
CA ASP A 603 14.80 14.49 -16.02
C ASP A 603 13.99 14.33 -14.71
N PRO A 604 14.65 14.07 -13.57
CA PRO A 604 14.01 13.98 -12.26
C PRO A 604 13.20 15.20 -11.83
N ASN A 605 13.51 16.40 -12.34
CA ASN A 605 12.75 17.62 -12.02
C ASN A 605 11.30 17.55 -12.53
N ASN A 606 11.04 16.73 -13.57
CA ASN A 606 9.70 16.55 -14.13
C ASN A 606 8.87 15.50 -13.38
N TRP A 607 9.41 14.87 -12.34
CA TRP A 607 8.73 13.81 -11.60
C TRP A 607 7.81 14.35 -10.48
N TYR A 608 7.82 15.65 -10.20
CA TYR A 608 7.05 16.23 -9.12
C TYR A 608 5.89 17.09 -9.64
N LEU A 609 4.80 17.13 -8.88
CA LEU A 609 3.72 18.08 -9.10
C LEU A 609 4.13 19.46 -8.58
N PRO A 610 3.59 20.55 -9.15
CA PRO A 610 3.84 21.89 -8.63
C PRO A 610 3.28 22.03 -7.20
N PHE A 611 4.11 22.46 -6.26
CA PHE A 611 3.67 22.77 -4.90
C PHE A 611 2.92 24.11 -4.85
N LYS A 612 1.84 24.19 -4.08
CA LYS A 612 1.07 25.40 -3.84
C LYS A 612 0.56 25.49 -2.40
#